data_AF-A0A7D7ZJB9-F1
#
_entry.id   AF-A0A7D7ZJB9-F1
#
_cell.length_a   1.000
_cell.length_b   1.000
_cell.length_c   1.000
_cell.angle_alpha   90.00
_cell.angle_beta   90.00
_cell.angle_gamma   90.00
#
_symmetry.space_group_name_H-M   'P 1'
#
loop_
_entity.id
_entity.type
_entity.pdbx_description
1 polymer ?
#
loop_
_entity_poly.entity_id
_entity_poly.type
_entity_poly.pdbx_seq_one_letter_code
_entity_poly.pdbx_strand_id
1 'polypeptide(L)'
;MSLATPGLTLVLFFVVAAIRNFVRKADNSDSEPASDYRTMPEAQAGFVLLVAVVSALSLWPASAYIAPGDGLGAVIAMSVAFPIAALIFLLGAKYRAGFAAFGQTAMLMPSLLSLIWSVAVWVT
;
A
#
# COMPACT_ATOMS: atom_id res chain seq x y z
N MET A 1 -5.57 26.57 11.71
CA MET A 1 -6.25 26.40 10.40
C MET A 1 -5.75 25.13 9.77
N SER A 2 -6.68 24.22 9.48
CA SER A 2 -6.44 22.79 9.24
C SER A 2 -5.84 22.51 7.86
N LEU A 3 -4.54 22.21 7.79
CA LEU A 3 -3.93 21.52 6.64
C LEU A 3 -4.25 20.01 6.62
N ALA A 4 -4.83 19.47 7.70
CA ALA A 4 -5.22 18.06 7.80
C ALA A 4 -6.41 17.72 6.89
N THR A 5 -7.32 18.67 6.65
CA THR A 5 -8.53 18.43 5.85
C THR A 5 -8.21 18.04 4.40
N PRO A 6 -7.39 18.79 3.62
CA PRO A 6 -7.09 18.41 2.24
C PRO A 6 -6.26 17.11 2.12
N GLY A 7 -5.34 16.86 3.07
CA GLY A 7 -4.54 15.63 3.10
C GLY A 7 -5.39 14.39 3.36
N LEU A 8 -6.33 14.48 4.31
CA LEU A 8 -7.27 13.40 4.61
C LEU A 8 -8.18 13.08 3.42
N THR A 9 -8.65 14.11 2.70
CA THR A 9 -9.50 13.92 1.51
C THR A 9 -8.74 13.22 0.39
N LEU A 10 -7.47 13.54 0.16
CA LEU A 10 -6.64 12.85 -0.83
C LEU A 10 -6.41 11.39 -0.45
N VAL A 11 -6.08 11.11 0.81
CA VAL A 11 -5.91 9.73 1.30
C VAL A 11 -7.21 8.93 1.16
N LEU A 12 -8.36 9.51 1.53
CA LEU A 12 -9.68 8.91 1.33
C LEU A 12 -9.96 8.66 -0.16
N PHE A 13 -9.60 9.58 -1.04
CA PHE A 13 -9.81 9.42 -2.47
C PHE A 13 -8.98 8.27 -3.03
N PHE A 14 -7.71 8.14 -2.62
CA PHE A 14 -6.84 7.03 -3.00
C PHE A 14 -7.34 5.69 -2.46
N VAL A 15 -7.78 5.65 -1.20
CA VAL A 15 -8.34 4.44 -0.58
C VAL A 15 -9.63 4.03 -1.28
N VAL A 16 -10.55 4.96 -1.57
CA VAL A 16 -11.79 4.68 -2.28
C VAL A 16 -11.53 4.25 -3.72
N ALA A 17 -10.57 4.86 -4.42
CA ALA A 17 -10.17 4.46 -5.76
C ALA A 17 -9.55 3.05 -5.76
N ALA A 18 -8.71 2.73 -4.77
CA ALA A 18 -8.11 1.41 -4.60
C ALA A 18 -9.16 0.35 -4.29
N ILE A 19 -10.11 0.61 -3.38
CA ILE A 19 -11.21 -0.30 -3.05
C ILE A 19 -12.12 -0.51 -4.26
N ARG A 20 -12.49 0.55 -4.99
CA ARG A 20 -13.34 0.42 -6.19
C ARG A 20 -12.66 -0.41 -7.28
N ASN A 21 -11.35 -0.24 -7.49
CA ASN A 21 -10.61 -1.08 -8.42
C ASN A 21 -10.52 -2.53 -7.94
N PHE A 22 -10.29 -2.75 -6.65
CA PHE A 22 -10.24 -4.09 -6.06
C PHE A 22 -11.58 -4.81 -6.18
N VAL A 23 -12.68 -4.16 -5.80
CA VAL A 23 -14.05 -4.71 -5.91
C VAL A 23 -14.41 -4.98 -7.37
N ARG A 24 -14.13 -4.05 -8.28
CA ARG A 24 -14.37 -4.27 -9.72
C ARG A 24 -13.56 -5.43 -10.29
N LYS A 25 -12.38 -5.71 -9.74
CA LYS A 25 -11.55 -6.85 -10.13
C LYS A 25 -12.05 -8.15 -9.49
N ALA A 26 -12.57 -8.10 -8.27
CA ALA A 26 -13.19 -9.22 -7.57
C ALA A 26 -14.54 -9.63 -8.19
N ASP A 27 -15.32 -8.68 -8.72
CA ASP A 27 -16.61 -8.95 -9.39
C ASP A 27 -16.45 -9.67 -10.74
N ASN A 28 -15.23 -9.73 -11.28
CA ASN A 28 -14.89 -10.46 -12.51
C ASN A 28 -14.25 -11.85 -12.24
N SER A 29 -14.34 -12.38 -11.02
CA SER A 29 -13.55 -13.52 -10.54
C SER A 29 -14.22 -14.91 -10.64
N ASP A 30 -14.84 -15.23 -11.77
CA ASP A 30 -15.22 -16.62 -12.07
C ASP A 30 -14.01 -17.51 -12.49
N SER A 31 -12.77 -17.05 -12.31
CA SER A 31 -11.58 -17.90 -12.49
C SER A 31 -10.46 -17.59 -11.48
N GLU A 32 -9.88 -18.66 -10.97
CA GLU A 32 -8.95 -18.79 -9.83
C GLU A 32 -8.02 -17.59 -9.52
N PRO A 33 -7.98 -17.11 -8.25
CA PRO A 33 -7.25 -15.90 -7.85
C PRO A 33 -5.72 -15.99 -7.95
N ALA A 34 -5.17 -17.20 -8.20
CA ALA A 34 -3.74 -17.42 -8.35
C ALA A 34 -3.27 -17.40 -9.82
N SER A 35 -4.16 -17.46 -10.81
CA SER A 35 -3.75 -17.43 -12.22
C SER A 35 -3.36 -16.00 -12.66
N ASP A 36 -4.05 -14.99 -12.13
CA ASP A 36 -4.00 -13.59 -12.58
C ASP A 36 -2.63 -12.91 -12.33
N TYR A 37 -1.89 -13.34 -11.31
CA TYR A 37 -0.52 -12.84 -11.06
C TYR A 37 0.55 -13.57 -11.85
N ARG A 38 0.32 -14.81 -12.29
CA ARG A 38 1.31 -15.64 -13.01
C ARG A 38 1.45 -15.23 -14.47
N THR A 39 0.39 -14.65 -15.04
CA THR A 39 0.36 -14.09 -16.39
C THR A 39 0.34 -12.56 -16.38
N MET A 40 0.67 -11.93 -15.24
CA MET A 40 0.61 -10.48 -15.09
C MET A 40 1.62 -9.81 -16.03
N PRO A 41 1.17 -8.96 -16.98
CA PRO A 41 2.08 -8.23 -17.87
C PRO A 41 3.04 -7.36 -17.04
N GLU A 42 4.30 -7.27 -17.46
CA GLU A 42 5.32 -6.50 -16.73
C GLU A 42 4.91 -5.02 -16.53
N ALA A 43 4.19 -4.45 -17.49
CA ALA A 43 3.62 -3.10 -17.39
C ALA A 43 2.62 -2.96 -16.23
N GLN A 44 1.81 -4.00 -15.98
CA GLN A 44 0.83 -4.00 -14.88
C GLN A 44 1.54 -4.14 -13.53
N ALA A 45 2.57 -4.99 -13.43
CA ALA A 45 3.35 -5.15 -12.21
C ALA A 45 4.09 -3.84 -11.86
N GLY A 46 4.65 -3.16 -12.86
CA GLY A 46 5.24 -1.83 -12.72
C GLY A 46 4.23 -0.79 -12.24
N PHE A 47 3.01 -0.80 -12.77
CA PHE A 47 1.95 0.10 -12.31
C PHE A 47 1.57 -0.14 -10.84
N VAL A 48 1.42 -1.40 -10.41
CA VAL A 48 1.12 -1.73 -9.00
C VAL A 48 2.23 -1.26 -8.07
N LEU A 49 3.49 -1.48 -8.45
CA LEU A 49 4.64 -1.00 -7.69
C LEU A 49 4.66 0.53 -7.62
N LEU A 50 4.41 1.21 -8.74
CA LEU A 50 4.35 2.68 -8.79
C LEU A 50 3.25 3.23 -7.86
N VAL A 51 2.05 2.63 -7.89
CA VAL A 51 0.96 3.01 -6.98
C VAL A 51 1.36 2.79 -5.52
N ALA A 52 2.02 1.67 -5.19
CA ALA A 52 2.49 1.40 -3.84
C ALA A 52 3.55 2.42 -3.38
N VAL A 53 4.50 2.79 -4.25
CA VAL A 53 5.53 3.79 -3.98
C VAL A 53 4.92 5.18 -3.77
N VAL A 54 4.01 5.60 -4.65
CA VAL A 54 3.32 6.90 -4.52
C VAL A 54 2.50 6.95 -3.23
N SER A 55 1.83 5.84 -2.89
CA SER A 55 1.08 5.72 -1.63
C SER A 55 2.01 5.85 -0.41
N ALA A 56 3.14 5.14 -0.41
CA ALA A 56 4.15 5.23 0.64
C ALA A 56 4.68 6.66 0.80
N LEU A 57 5.10 7.30 -0.30
CA LEU A 57 5.60 8.68 -0.29
C LEU A 57 4.56 9.71 0.18
N SER A 58 3.27 9.45 -0.04
CA SER A 58 2.19 10.33 0.40
C SER A 58 1.83 10.11 1.87
N LEU A 59 1.83 8.86 2.32
CA LEU A 59 1.36 8.47 3.66
C LEU A 59 2.44 8.60 4.73
N TRP A 60 3.69 8.27 4.41
CA TRP A 60 4.74 8.18 5.42
C TRP A 60 5.08 9.54 6.05
N PRO A 61 5.27 10.65 5.27
CA PRO A 61 5.51 11.96 5.87
C PRO A 61 4.36 12.41 6.77
N ALA A 62 3.12 12.12 6.39
CA ALA A 62 1.95 12.41 7.20
C ALA A 62 1.95 11.60 8.50
N SER A 63 2.23 10.29 8.44
CA SER A 63 2.30 9.43 9.63
C SER A 63 3.41 9.84 10.61
N ALA A 64 4.58 10.26 10.10
CA ALA A 64 5.69 10.76 10.91
C ALA A 64 5.38 12.12 11.56
N TYR A 65 4.63 12.98 10.88
CA TYR A 65 4.24 14.28 11.42
C TYR A 65 3.17 14.16 12.52
N ILE A 66 2.22 13.24 12.34
CA ILE A 66 1.04 13.11 13.22
C ILE A 66 1.37 12.39 14.54
N ALA A 67 2.32 11.46 14.55
CA ALA A 67 2.72 10.69 15.74
C ALA A 67 4.07 11.20 16.31
N PRO A 68 4.06 12.22 17.20
CA PRO A 68 5.29 12.71 17.82
C PRO A 68 5.92 11.63 18.69
N GLY A 69 7.21 11.34 18.48
CA GLY A 69 7.98 10.32 19.21
C GLY A 69 8.12 9.00 18.45
N ASP A 70 7.02 8.36 18.08
CA ASP A 70 7.03 7.01 17.49
C ASP A 70 6.92 6.99 15.96
N GLY A 71 6.40 8.04 15.34
CA GLY A 71 6.12 8.09 13.90
C GLY A 71 7.37 7.96 13.03
N LEU A 72 8.50 8.54 13.47
CA LEU A 72 9.75 8.46 12.72
C LEU A 72 10.32 7.04 12.69
N GLY A 73 10.23 6.31 13.80
CA GLY A 73 10.68 4.91 13.89
C GLY A 73 9.87 3.99 12.99
N ALA A 74 8.54 4.17 12.96
CA ALA A 74 7.66 3.42 12.07
C ALA A 74 7.99 3.66 10.60
N VAL A 75 8.20 4.93 10.20
CA VAL A 75 8.57 5.27 8.82
C VAL A 75 9.92 4.69 8.42
N ILE A 76 10.92 4.71 9.30
CA ILE A 76 12.22 4.08 9.03
C ILE A 76 12.08 2.58 8.83
N ALA A 77 11.36 1.89 9.73
CA ALA A 77 11.14 0.45 9.61
C ALA A 77 10.44 0.09 8.29
N MET A 78 9.44 0.88 7.89
CA MET A 78 8.71 0.68 6.65
C MET A 78 9.55 1.01 5.41
N SER A 79 10.43 2.02 5.49
CA SER A 79 11.37 2.37 4.42
C SER A 79 12.33 1.22 4.10
N VAL A 80 12.69 0.42 5.10
CA VAL A 80 13.54 -0.77 4.92
C VAL A 80 12.72 -1.98 4.48
N ALA A 81 11.54 -2.19 5.05
CA ALA A 81 10.70 -3.35 4.72
C ALA A 81 10.07 -3.26 3.32
N PHE A 82 9.71 -2.06 2.86
CA PHE A 82 9.07 -1.82 1.56
C PHE A 82 9.88 -2.34 0.36
N PRO A 83 11.16 -2.03 0.17
CA PRO A 83 11.93 -2.54 -0.96
C PRO A 83 12.06 -4.07 -0.94
N ILE A 84 12.11 -4.69 0.25
CA ILE A 84 12.12 -6.14 0.40
C ILE A 84 10.78 -6.72 -0.09
N ALA A 85 9.66 -6.13 0.34
CA ALA A 85 8.33 -6.54 -0.11
C ALA A 85 8.12 -6.32 -1.62
N ALA A 86 8.67 -5.23 -2.17
CA ALA A 86 8.66 -4.94 -3.61
C ALA A 86 9.43 -5.99 -4.41
N LEU A 87 10.60 -6.42 -3.93
CA LEU A 87 11.37 -7.49 -4.56
C LEU A 87 10.62 -8.82 -4.51
N ILE A 88 10.02 -9.17 -3.37
CA ILE A 88 9.20 -10.38 -3.23
C ILE A 88 7.99 -10.33 -4.17
N PHE A 89 7.37 -9.17 -4.35
CA PHE A 89 6.28 -8.97 -5.30
C PHE A 89 6.73 -9.20 -6.74
N LEU A 90 7.81 -8.55 -7.17
CA LEU A 90 8.34 -8.65 -8.54
C LEU A 90 8.77 -10.09 -8.87
N LEU A 91 9.47 -10.75 -7.93
CA LEU A 91 9.84 -12.15 -8.07
C LEU A 91 8.61 -13.05 -8.06
N GLY A 92 7.64 -12.78 -7.19
CA GLY A 92 6.38 -13.51 -7.14
C GLY A 92 5.60 -13.40 -8.45
N ALA A 93 5.52 -12.22 -9.06
CA ALA A 93 4.83 -12.02 -10.32
C ALA A 93 5.46 -12.85 -11.46
N LYS A 94 6.79 -13.10 -11.41
CA LYS A 94 7.49 -13.92 -12.40
C LYS A 94 7.42 -15.42 -12.14
N TYR A 95 7.48 -15.85 -10.88
CA TYR A 95 7.69 -17.25 -10.54
C TYR A 95 6.50 -17.93 -9.86
N ARG A 96 5.79 -17.24 -8.96
CA ARG A 96 4.67 -17.78 -8.17
C ARG A 96 3.73 -16.69 -7.70
N ALA A 97 2.50 -16.72 -8.22
CA ALA A 97 1.42 -15.80 -7.88
C ALA A 97 1.20 -15.55 -6.37
N GLY A 98 1.36 -16.58 -5.53
CA GLY A 98 1.21 -16.43 -4.08
C GLY A 98 2.24 -15.47 -3.44
N PHE A 99 3.48 -15.45 -3.95
CA PHE A 99 4.48 -14.48 -3.50
C PHE A 99 4.20 -13.07 -4.02
N ALA A 100 3.54 -12.94 -5.18
CA ALA A 100 3.11 -11.65 -5.70
C ALA A 100 2.04 -11.06 -4.78
N ALA A 101 0.97 -11.81 -4.49
CA ALA A 101 -0.07 -11.36 -3.58
C ALA A 101 0.51 -10.96 -2.20
N PHE A 102 1.39 -11.79 -1.64
CA PHE A 102 2.06 -11.50 -0.38
C PHE A 102 2.89 -10.21 -0.43
N GLY A 103 3.74 -10.04 -1.44
CA GLY A 103 4.57 -8.85 -1.59
C GLY A 103 3.73 -7.58 -1.76
N GLN A 104 2.62 -7.66 -2.50
CA GLN A 104 1.67 -6.56 -2.65
C GLN A 104 1.03 -6.18 -1.30
N THR A 105 0.54 -7.16 -0.55
CA THR A 105 -0.05 -6.93 0.77
C THR A 105 0.99 -6.35 1.75
N ALA A 106 2.22 -6.87 1.72
CA ALA A 106 3.31 -6.42 2.57
C ALA A 106 3.79 -4.99 2.26
N MET A 107 3.58 -4.47 1.04
CA MET A 107 3.84 -3.06 0.73
C MET A 107 2.76 -2.12 1.24
N LEU A 108 1.49 -2.53 1.22
CA LEU A 108 0.35 -1.66 1.49
C LEU A 108 -0.14 -1.69 2.94
N MET A 109 -0.24 -2.87 3.54
CA MET A 109 -0.83 -3.04 4.87
C MET A 109 -0.05 -2.33 5.98
N PRO A 110 1.30 -2.37 6.02
CA PRO A 110 2.03 -1.60 7.02
C PRO A 110 1.79 -0.09 6.90
N SER A 111 1.61 0.42 5.66
CA SER A 111 1.35 1.84 5.41
C SER A 111 -0.02 2.28 5.91
N LEU A 112 -1.04 1.45 5.71
CA LEU A 112 -2.37 1.69 6.26
C LEU A 112 -2.38 1.58 7.78
N LEU A 113 -1.73 0.55 8.33
CA LEU A 113 -1.69 0.32 9.78
C LEU A 113 -0.96 1.45 10.52
N SER A 114 0.18 1.90 9.97
CA SER A 114 0.94 3.04 10.50
C SER A 114 0.09 4.30 10.51
N LEU A 115 -0.64 4.59 9.43
CA LEU A 115 -1.55 5.74 9.39
C LEU A 115 -2.66 5.63 10.44
N ILE A 116 -3.32 4.47 10.54
CA ILE A 116 -4.39 4.24 11.52
C ILE A 116 -3.87 4.43 12.94
N TRP A 117 -2.68 3.89 13.23
CA TRP A 117 -2.02 4.05 14.52
C TRP A 117 -1.69 5.51 14.81
N SER A 118 -1.07 6.22 13.87
CA SER A 118 -0.76 7.65 14.04
C SER A 118 -2.02 8.47 14.30
N VAL A 119 -3.11 8.20 13.60
CA VAL A 119 -4.40 8.87 13.82
C VAL A 119 -4.98 8.52 15.20
N ALA A 120 -4.91 7.25 15.62
CA ALA A 120 -5.39 6.83 16.92
C ALA A 120 -4.65 7.54 18.07
N VAL A 121 -3.31 7.60 17.99
CA VAL A 121 -2.46 8.31 18.95
C VAL A 121 -2.74 9.82 18.97
N TRP A 122 -3.06 10.41 17.82
CA TRP A 122 -3.36 11.84 17.74
C TRP A 122 -4.70 12.24 18.37
N VAL A 123 -5.67 11.32 18.40
CA VAL A 123 -7.01 11.58 18.97
C VAL A 123 -7.04 11.38 20.50
N THR A 124 -6.09 10.62 21.05
CA THR A 124 -5.94 10.39 22.50
C THR A 124 -5.10 11.47 23.18
#